data_AF-A0A2J2H6E0-F1
#
_entry.id   AF-A0A2J2H6E0-F1
#
_cell.length_a   1.000
_cell.length_b   1.000
_cell.length_c   1.000
_cell.angle_alpha   90.00
_cell.angle_beta   90.00
_cell.angle_gamma   90.00
#
_symmetry.space_group_name_H-M   'P 1'
#
loop_
_entity.id
_entity.type
_entity.pdbx_description
1 polymer ?
#
loop_
_entity_poly.entity_id
_entity_poly.type
_entity_poly.pdbx_seq_one_letter_code
_entity_poly.pdbx_strand_id
1 'polypeptide(L)' 'MIIALDRLGGRGTLGEVTKVVNELIGEVPEPRVYEILNRLVNMGFIEKVNDEYVLPRDTPNRKGMLMASREVINQR' A
#
# COMPACT_ATOMS: atom_id res chain seq x y z
N MET A 1 0.94 -6.50 1.14
CA MET A 1 0.13 -5.29 1.35
C MET A 1 -0.83 -5.04 0.19
N ILE A 2 -0.36 -4.88 -1.05
CA ILE A 2 -1.25 -4.70 -2.21
C ILE A 2 -2.26 -5.86 -2.33
N ILE A 3 -1.79 -7.11 -2.32
CA ILE A 3 -2.66 -8.30 -2.33
C ILE A 3 -3.63 -8.33 -1.13
N ALA A 4 -3.19 -7.86 0.04
CA ALA A 4 -4.05 -7.84 1.23
C ALA A 4 -5.17 -6.80 1.10
N LEU A 5 -4.86 -5.61 0.58
CA LEU A 5 -5.84 -4.57 0.29
C LEU A 5 -6.79 -4.98 -0.85
N ASP A 6 -6.27 -5.63 -1.89
CA ASP A 6 -7.07 -6.18 -3.00
C ASP A 6 -8.13 -7.17 -2.48
N ARG A 7 -7.73 -8.09 -1.58
CA ARG A 7 -8.67 -9.02 -0.90
C ARG A 7 -9.72 -8.31 -0.04
N LEU A 8 -9.46 -7.09 0.41
CA LEU A 8 -10.42 -6.25 1.15
C LEU A 8 -11.26 -5.34 0.23
N GLY A 9 -11.23 -5.56 -1.10
CA GLY A 9 -11.95 -4.71 -2.05
C GLY A 9 -11.26 -3.37 -2.31
N GLY A 10 -9.94 -3.32 -2.13
CA GLY A 10 -9.09 -2.16 -2.39
C GLY A 10 -9.02 -1.14 -1.26
N ARG A 11 -9.58 -1.41 -0.07
CA ARG A 11 -9.48 -0.53 1.10
C ARG A 11 -9.53 -1.30 2.41
N GLY A 12 -8.91 -0.79 3.47
CA GLY A 12 -9.04 -1.38 4.80
C GLY A 12 -8.25 -0.67 5.89
N THR A 13 -8.67 -0.86 7.15
CA THR A 13 -7.97 -0.36 8.34
C THR A 13 -6.68 -1.15 8.62
N LEU A 14 -5.80 -0.62 9.48
CA LEU A 14 -4.57 -1.31 9.89
C LEU A 14 -4.85 -2.73 10.43
N GLY A 15 -5.86 -2.88 11.28
CA GLY A 15 -6.20 -4.16 11.89
C GLY A 15 -6.74 -5.17 10.86
N GLU A 16 -7.58 -4.72 9.91
CA GLU A 16 -8.08 -5.58 8.83
C GLU A 16 -6.96 -6.03 7.91
N VAL A 17 -6.08 -5.12 7.49
CA VAL A 17 -4.93 -5.45 6.67
C VAL A 17 -4.01 -6.43 7.41
N THR A 18 -3.79 -6.23 8.71
CA THR A 18 -2.97 -7.13 9.54
C THR A 18 -3.55 -8.53 9.61
N LYS A 19 -4.88 -8.67 9.78
CA LYS A 19 -5.55 -9.98 9.74
C LYS A 19 -5.31 -10.69 8.41
N VAL A 20 -5.54 -10.01 7.29
CA VAL A 20 -5.35 -10.61 5.96
C VAL A 20 -3.88 -10.93 5.69
N VAL A 21 -2.94 -10.10 6.17
CA VAL A 21 -1.51 -10.40 6.09
C VAL A 21 -1.17 -11.66 6.88
N ASN A 22 -1.70 -11.81 8.08
CA ASN A 22 -1.43 -12.98 8.92
C ASN A 22 -1.99 -14.27 8.31
N GLU A 23 -3.14 -14.20 7.64
CA GLU A 23 -3.70 -15.33 6.88
C GLU A 23 -2.85 -15.71 5.65
N LEU A 24 -2.15 -14.73 5.06
CA LEU A 24 -1.37 -14.94 3.84
C LEU A 24 0.03 -15.50 4.09
N ILE A 25 0.73 -14.99 5.10
CA ILE A 25 2.17 -15.26 5.30
C ILE A 25 2.53 -15.67 6.73
N GLY A 26 1.53 -15.91 7.59
CA GLY A 26 1.75 -16.21 9.01
C GLY A 26 1.88 -14.93 9.85
N GLU A 27 2.13 -15.10 11.14
CA GLU A 27 2.05 -14.02 12.12
C GLU A 27 3.06 -12.89 11.87
N VAL A 28 2.53 -11.70 11.60
CA VAL A 28 3.27 -10.45 11.46
C VAL A 28 2.76 -9.46 12.51
N PRO A 29 3.65 -8.84 13.31
CA PRO A 29 3.25 -7.82 14.26
C PRO A 29 2.58 -6.62 13.57
N GLU A 30 1.46 -6.15 14.12
CA GLU A 30 0.72 -4.98 13.61
C GLU A 30 1.61 -3.73 13.43
N PRO A 31 2.57 -3.40 14.33
CA PRO A 31 3.49 -2.28 14.11
C PRO A 31 4.33 -2.43 12.82
N ARG A 32 4.70 -3.67 12.46
CA ARG A 32 5.45 -3.93 11.23
C ARG A 32 4.57 -3.75 9.99
N VAL A 33 3.31 -4.16 10.07
CA VAL A 33 2.32 -3.90 9.00
C VAL A 33 2.13 -2.40 8.81
N TYR A 34 1.99 -1.65 9.91
CA TYR A 34 1.89 -0.19 9.91
C TYR A 34 3.09 0.49 9.24
N GLU A 35 4.31 0.10 9.60
CA GLU A 35 5.53 0.64 8.98
C GLU A 35 5.53 0.47 7.46
N ILE A 36 5.20 -0.74 6.98
CA ILE A 36 5.22 -1.05 5.55
C ILE A 36 4.12 -0.27 4.82
N LEU A 37 2.92 -0.20 5.40
CA LEU A 37 1.82 0.57 4.81
C LEU A 37 2.17 2.07 4.69
N ASN A 38 2.76 2.66 5.73
CA ASN A 38 3.19 4.07 5.64
C ASN A 38 4.32 4.29 4.63
N ARG A 39 5.25 3.33 4.47
CA ARG A 39 6.23 3.40 3.38
C ARG A 39 5.55 3.43 2.01
N LEU A 40 4.54 2.59 1.79
CA LEU A 40 3.76 2.57 0.54
C LEU A 40 2.98 3.87 0.32
N VAL A 41 2.42 4.47 1.38
CA VAL A 41 1.78 5.79 1.32
C VAL A 41 2.80 6.87 0.92
N ASN A 42 3.98 6.88 1.56
CA ASN A 42 5.02 7.87 1.28
C ASN A 42 5.53 7.79 -0.17
N MET A 43 5.63 6.57 -0.71
CA MET A 43 5.99 6.32 -2.10
C MET A 43 4.83 6.59 -3.09
N GLY A 44 3.61 6.83 -2.60
CA GLY A 44 2.45 7.12 -3.43
C GLY A 44 1.83 5.90 -4.14
N PHE A 45 2.12 4.69 -3.67
CA PHE A 45 1.51 3.46 -4.20
C PHE A 45 0.10 3.22 -3.66
N ILE A 46 -0.18 3.71 -2.45
CA ILE A 46 -1.49 3.64 -1.80
C ILE A 46 -1.77 4.98 -1.11
N GLU A 47 -3.03 5.24 -0.78
CA GLU A 47 -3.46 6.44 -0.09
C GLU A 47 -3.91 6.12 1.33
N LYS A 48 -3.76 7.07 2.25
CA LYS A 48 -4.36 6.99 3.58
C LYS A 48 -5.51 8.00 3.64
N VAL A 49 -6.74 7.51 3.80
CA VAL A 49 -7.95 8.31 3.86
C VAL A 49 -8.63 8.02 5.19
N ASN A 50 -8.65 9.01 6.09
CA ASN A 50 -9.01 8.81 7.49
C ASN A 50 -8.14 7.69 8.12
N ASP A 51 -8.76 6.65 8.65
CA ASP A 51 -8.08 5.51 9.28
C ASP A 51 -7.87 4.31 8.36
N GLU A 52 -8.14 4.46 7.06
CA GLU A 52 -8.01 3.39 6.08
C GLU A 52 -6.89 3.62 5.08
N TYR A 53 -6.30 2.51 4.64
CA TYR A 53 -5.38 2.45 3.51
C TYR A 53 -6.17 2.03 2.27
N VAL A 54 -5.95 2.72 1.15
CA VAL A 54 -6.76 2.60 -0.06
C VAL A 54 -5.87 2.43 -1.28
N LEU A 55 -6.18 1.46 -2.14
CA LEU A 55 -5.57 1.34 -3.46
C LEU A 55 -6.05 2.50 -4.35
N PRO A 56 -5.18 3.14 -5.13
CA PRO A 56 -5.58 4.19 -6.05
C PRO A 56 -6.63 3.64 -7.04
N ARG A 57 -7.78 4.29 -7.16
CA ARG A 57 -8.78 3.94 -8.18
C ARG A 57 -8.41 4.63 -9.48
N ASP A 58 -7.91 3.88 -10.46
CA ASP A 58 -7.81 4.09 -11.94
C ASP A 58 -7.88 5.51 -12.54
N THR A 59 -7.52 6.54 -11.78
CA THR A 59 -6.93 7.74 -12.32
C THR A 59 -5.44 7.49 -12.21
N PRO A 60 -4.70 7.37 -13.32
CA PRO A 60 -3.24 7.26 -13.26
C PRO A 60 -2.74 8.47 -12.50
N ASN A 61 -2.44 8.27 -11.22
CA ASN A 61 -2.04 9.34 -10.35
C ASN A 61 -0.66 9.77 -10.86
N ARG A 62 -0.63 10.98 -11.41
CA ARG A 62 0.53 11.59 -12.11
C ARG A 62 1.85 11.35 -11.35
N LYS A 63 1.78 11.22 -10.02
CA LYS A 63 2.88 10.95 -9.10
C LYS A 63 3.48 9.54 -9.22
N GLY A 64 2.67 8.48 -9.31
CA GLY A 64 3.16 7.09 -9.45
C GLY A 64 3.89 6.87 -10.78
N MET A 65 3.33 7.40 -11.88
CA MET A 65 4.02 7.44 -13.17
C MET A 65 5.28 8.29 -13.15
N LEU A 66 5.28 9.44 -12.43
CA LEU A 66 6.46 10.28 -12.30
C LEU A 66 7.60 9.58 -11.55
N MET A 67 7.29 8.86 -10.46
CA MET A 67 8.30 8.15 -9.68
C MET A 67 8.88 6.98 -10.46
N ALA A 68 8.03 6.15 -11.08
CA ALA A 68 8.50 5.08 -11.96
C ALA A 68 9.36 5.61 -13.11
N SER A 69 8.96 6.75 -13.70
CA SER A 69 9.75 7.41 -14.76
C SER A 69 11.10 7.93 -14.26
N ARG A 70 11.16 8.48 -13.03
CA ARG A 70 12.41 8.95 -12.42
C ARG A 70 13.36 7.80 -12.11
N GLU A 71 12.85 6.66 -11.64
CA GLU A 71 13.68 5.47 -11.41
C GLU A 71 14.30 4.95 -12.70
N VAL A 72 13.55 4.94 -13.82
CA VAL A 72 14.06 4.53 -15.14
C VAL A 72 15.14 5.50 -15.67
N ILE A 73 15.00 6.80 -15.42
CA ILE A 73 15.97 7.81 -15.86
C ILE A 73 17.28 7.73 -15.04
N ASN A 74 17.19 7.47 -13.73
CA ASN A 74 18.37 7.38 -12.85
C ASN A 74 19.18 6.07 -13.01
N GLN A 75 18.72 5.13 -13.84
CA GLN A 75 19.43 3.88 -14.17
C GLN A 75 20.18 3.93 -15.51
N ARG A 76 20.27 5.12 -16.14
CA ARG A 76 21.11 5.39 -17.32
C ARG A 76 22.26 6.32 -16.94
#